data_AF-A0A7J3QFS1-F1
#
_entry.id   AF-A0A7J3QFS1-F1
#
_cell.length_a   1.000
_cell.length_b   1.000
_cell.length_c   1.000
_cell.angle_alpha   90.00
_cell.angle_beta   90.00
_cell.angle_gamma   90.00
#
_symmetry.space_group_name_H-M   'P 1'
#
loop_
_entity.id
_entity.type
_entity.pdbx_description
1 polymer ?
#
loop_
_entity_poly.entity_id
_entity_poly.type
_entity_poly.pdbx_seq_one_letter_code
_entity_poly.pdbx_strand_id
1 'polypeptide(L)' 'MASSSERRVEVLADTSFLMVPGMYGIDIISELERVIGSKFVLIVPSAVIAELERIARRSSGREGAAARI' A
#
# COMPACT_ATOMS: atom_id res chain seq x y z
N MET A 1 12.25 33.38 -7.07
CA MET A 1 10.99 32.91 -6.45
C MET A 1 11.32 31.63 -5.71
N ALA A 2 11.29 31.64 -4.37
CA ALA A 2 11.56 30.45 -3.59
C ALA A 2 10.52 29.38 -3.95
N SER A 3 10.99 28.26 -4.51
CA SER A 3 10.15 27.12 -4.87
C SER A 3 9.53 26.60 -3.59
N SER A 4 8.23 26.82 -3.42
CA SER A 4 7.43 26.20 -2.37
C SER A 4 7.72 24.70 -2.41
N SER A 5 8.31 24.14 -1.36
CA SER A 5 8.38 22.69 -1.23
C SER A 5 6.94 22.21 -1.18
N GLU A 6 6.43 21.63 -2.26
CA GLU A 6 5.16 20.92 -2.23
C GLU A 6 5.27 19.92 -1.09
N ARG A 7 4.51 20.14 -0.01
CA ARG A 7 4.45 19.22 1.12
C ARG A 7 3.94 17.90 0.58
N ARG A 8 4.85 16.94 0.47
CA ARG A 8 4.55 15.58 0.05
C ARG A 8 4.13 14.79 1.28
N VAL A 9 3.00 14.11 1.19
CA VAL A 9 2.53 13.24 2.26
C VAL A 9 3.32 11.93 2.23
N GLU A 10 3.86 11.51 3.36
CA GLU A 10 4.45 10.18 3.50
C GLU A 10 3.39 9.24 4.10
N VAL A 11 3.10 8.15 3.38
CA VAL A 11 2.13 7.15 3.78
C VAL A 11 2.88 5.90 4.18
N LEU A 12 2.97 5.64 5.48
CA LEU A 12 3.54 4.39 5.99
C LEU A 12 2.47 3.30 5.94
N ALA A 13 2.69 2.27 5.12
CA ALA A 13 1.75 1.18 4.96
C ALA A 13 2.05 0.02 5.91
N ASP A 14 1.00 -0.60 6.44
CA ASP A 14 1.07 -1.90 7.09
C ASP A 14 0.63 -3.03 6.12
N THR A 15 0.80 -4.27 6.55
CA THR A 15 0.44 -5.47 5.77
C THR A 15 -1.06 -5.50 5.41
N SER A 16 -1.93 -5.19 6.37
CA SER A 16 -3.38 -5.25 6.18
C SER A 16 -3.88 -4.17 5.23
N PHE A 17 -3.30 -2.97 5.30
CA PHE A 17 -3.60 -1.82 4.47
C PHE A 17 -3.34 -2.14 2.99
N LEU A 18 -2.29 -2.89 2.70
CA LEU A 18 -1.97 -3.30 1.32
C LEU A 18 -2.79 -4.52 0.86
N MET A 19 -3.11 -5.45 1.77
CA MET A 19 -3.84 -6.67 1.42
C MET A 19 -5.35 -6.48 1.26
N VAL A 20 -5.99 -5.80 2.23
CA VAL A 20 -7.45 -5.71 2.30
C VAL A 20 -8.05 -5.15 1.00
N PRO A 21 -7.53 -4.06 0.39
CA PRO A 21 -8.01 -3.58 -0.90
C PRO A 21 -7.91 -4.63 -2.00
N GLY A 22 -6.77 -5.33 -2.09
CA GLY A 22 -6.54 -6.40 -3.05
C GLY A 22 -7.52 -7.56 -2.91
N MET A 23 -7.96 -7.87 -1.68
CA MET A 23 -9.04 -8.84 -1.47
C MET A 23 -10.32 -8.38 -2.16
N TYR A 24 -10.69 -7.10 -2.10
CA TYR A 24 -11.92 -6.58 -2.71
C TYR A 24 -11.76 -6.15 -4.19
N GLY A 25 -10.59 -6.34 -4.80
CA GLY A 25 -10.33 -5.88 -6.17
C GLY A 25 -10.24 -4.35 -6.28
N ILE A 26 -9.86 -3.68 -5.18
CA ILE A 26 -9.70 -2.23 -5.10
C ILE A 26 -8.24 -1.89 -5.36
N ASP A 27 -8.00 -0.94 -6.27
CA ASP A 27 -6.67 -0.36 -6.48
C ASP A 27 -6.36 0.68 -5.39
N ILE A 28 -5.49 0.32 -4.46
CA ILE A 28 -5.11 1.18 -3.33
C ILE A 28 -4.37 2.44 -3.77
N ILE A 29 -3.68 2.44 -4.91
CA ILE A 29 -2.95 3.62 -5.40
C ILE A 29 -3.95 4.69 -5.85
N SER A 30 -4.91 4.32 -6.69
CA SER A 30 -6.00 5.20 -7.12
C SER A 30 -6.81 5.74 -5.92
N GLU A 31 -7.07 4.91 -4.91
CA GLU A 31 -7.78 5.35 -3.69
C GLU A 31 -6.96 6.34 -2.84
N LEU A 32 -5.65 6.14 -2.73
CA LEU A 32 -4.75 7.08 -2.07
C LEU A 32 -4.70 8.42 -2.80
N GLU A 33 -4.64 8.42 -4.14
CA GLU A 33 -4.71 9.65 -4.95
C GLU A 33 -6.02 10.41 -4.70
N ARG A 34 -7.15 9.70 -4.70
CA ARG A 34 -8.49 10.28 -4.45
C ARG A 34 -8.63 10.87 -3.05
N VAL A 35 -8.12 10.18 -2.03
CA VAL A 35 -8.29 10.58 -0.62
C VAL A 35 -7.29 11.66 -0.20
N ILE A 36 -6.03 11.55 -0.60
CA ILE A 36 -4.97 12.50 -0.21
C ILE A 36 -5.04 13.79 -1.02
N GLY A 37 -5.49 13.73 -2.28
CA GLY A 37 -5.68 14.90 -3.15
C GLY A 37 -4.41 15.71 -3.41
N SER A 38 -3.24 15.13 -3.13
CA SER A 38 -1.91 15.75 -3.28
C SER A 38 -0.85 14.66 -3.49
N LYS A 39 0.38 15.07 -3.83
CA LYS A 39 1.48 14.15 -4.05
C LYS A 39 1.82 13.39 -2.75
N PHE A 40 2.01 12.09 -2.86
CA PHE A 40 2.43 11.24 -1.75
C PHE A 40 3.61 10.33 -2.13
N VAL A 41 4.27 9.78 -1.11
CA VAL A 41 5.13 8.60 -1.22
C VAL A 41 4.55 7.51 -0.35
N LEU A 42 4.33 6.33 -0.94
CA LEU A 42 4.04 5.13 -0.18
C LEU A 42 5.35 4.53 0.33
N ILE A 43 5.47 4.40 1.65
CA ILE A 43 6.61 3.80 2.33
C ILE A 43 6.16 2.45 2.86
N VAL A 44 6.80 1.38 2.39
CA VAL A 44 6.52 0.00 2.83
C VAL A 44 7.73 -0.51 3.60
N PRO A 45 7.62 -0.72 4.93
CA PRO A 45 8.70 -1.30 5.72
C PRO A 45 9.11 -2.68 5.21
N SER A 46 10.39 -3.04 5.32
CA SER A 46 10.88 -4.37 4.96
C SER A 46 10.20 -5.49 5.75
N ALA A 47 9.80 -5.24 6.99
CA ALA A 47 9.03 -6.17 7.81
C ALA A 47 7.63 -6.46 7.21
N VAL A 48 6.99 -5.45 6.61
CA VAL A 48 5.69 -5.60 5.93
C VAL A 48 5.86 -6.44 4.67
N ILE A 49 6.92 -6.21 3.89
CA ILE A 49 7.25 -7.03 2.71
C ILE A 49 7.44 -8.50 3.11
N ALA A 50 8.22 -8.76 4.17
CA ALA A 50 8.45 -10.12 4.66
C ALA A 50 7.16 -10.81 5.12
N GLU A 51 6.24 -10.07 5.73
CA GLU A 51 4.94 -10.60 6.13
C GLU A 51 4.03 -10.93 4.94
N LEU A 52 3.94 -10.02 3.96
CA LEU A 52 3.20 -10.24 2.71
C LEU A 52 3.69 -11.51 2.01
N GLU A 53 5.00 -11.66 1.86
CA GLU A 53 5.60 -12.86 1.28
C GLU A 53 5.25 -14.13 2.06
N ARG A 54 5.27 -14.07 3.40
CA ARG A 54 4.91 -15.20 4.26
C ARG A 54 3.45 -15.59 4.03
N ILE A 55 2.55 -14.63 3.92
CA ILE A 55 1.12 -14.86 3.67
C ILE A 55 0.92 -15.42 2.26
N ALA A 56 1.55 -14.83 1.24
CA ALA A 56 1.46 -15.28 -0.16
C ALA A 56 1.90 -16.75 -0.34
N ARG A 57 2.85 -17.22 0.49
CA ARG A 57 3.31 -18.61 0.50
C ARG A 57 2.43 -19.57 1.32
N ARG A 58 1.82 -19.10 2.42
CA ARG A 58 1.13 -19.97 3.39
C ARG A 58 -0.39 -19.97 3.26
N SER A 59 -0.97 -18.90 2.74
CA SER A 59 -2.42 -18.77 2.54
C SER A 59 -2.79 -19.17 1.12
N SER A 60 -3.92 -19.86 0.97
CA SER A 60 -4.54 -20.15 -0.32
C SER A 60 -5.75 -19.24 -0.55
N GLY A 61 -6.25 -19.19 -1.78
CA GLY A 61 -7.43 -18.38 -2.12
C GLY A 61 -7.18 -16.88 -2.02
N ARG A 62 -8.18 -16.14 -1.52
CA ARG A 62 -8.28 -14.69 -1.64
C ARG A 62 -7.16 -13.92 -0.91
N GLU A 63 -6.80 -14.34 0.30
CA GLU A 63 -5.70 -13.71 1.06
C GLU A 63 -4.34 -13.95 0.41
N GLY A 64 -4.06 -15.19 -0.01
CA GLY A 64 -2.79 -15.53 -0.65
C GLY A 64 -2.61 -14.83 -2.00
N ALA A 65 -3.71 -14.56 -2.72
CA ALA A 65 -3.71 -13.76 -3.93
C ALA A 65 -3.48 -12.26 -3.61
N ALA A 66 -4.17 -11.73 -2.61
CA ALA A 66 -4.06 -10.31 -2.21
C ALA A 66 -2.67 -9.94 -1.65
N ALA A 67 -1.92 -10.90 -1.12
CA ALA A 67 -0.56 -10.69 -0.64
C ALA A 67 0.52 -10.69 -1.76
N ARG A 68 0.15 -10.91 -3.03
CA ARG A 68 1.06 -10.92 -4.20
C ARG A 68 1.01 -9.61 -5.00
N ILE A 69 1.07 -8.52 -4.25
CA ILE A 69 1.10 -7.13 -4.73
C ILE A 69 2.47 -6.76 -5.29
#